data_AF-A0A537UWR5-F1
#
_entry.id   AF-A0A537UWR5-F1
#
_cell.length_a   1.000
_cell.length_b   1.000
_cell.length_c   1.000
_cell.angle_alpha   90.00
_cell.angle_beta   90.00
_cell.angle_gamma   90.00
#
_symmetry.space_group_name_H-M   'P 1'
#
loop_
_entity.id
_entity.type
_entity.pdbx_description
1 polymer ?
#
loop_
_entity_poly.entity_id
_entity_poly.type
_entity_poly.pdbx_seq_one_letter_code
_entity_poly.pdbx_strand_id
1 'polypeptide(L)'
;SIAAGLGVVLGAVFLMPAITSLVASVFVDEVADHVEREHYPAERPGTALPLGLAMTEGIKTALLTILVYLIALPFVFIAGAGFIAFFIATAWLLGREYFELAAMRFRSPAEAKAMRKHNAAIVFAAGLLIAAFVSIPIVNLATPLFGMAFMVHMHKRLSGPRPELIERERKTSVPVV
;
A
#
# COMPACT_ATOMS: atom_id res chain seq x y z
N SER A 1 3.77 36.39 8.42
CA SER A 1 4.82 36.54 7.38
C SER A 1 4.62 35.52 6.28
N ILE A 2 4.98 35.84 5.03
CA ILE A 2 4.92 34.93 3.87
C ILE A 2 5.69 33.61 4.15
N ALA A 3 6.82 33.70 4.86
CA ALA A 3 7.59 32.54 5.31
C ALA A 3 6.81 31.59 6.24
N ALA A 4 5.98 32.13 7.15
CA ALA A 4 5.12 31.31 8.02
C ALA A 4 3.99 30.64 7.21
N GLY A 5 3.42 31.35 6.23
CA GLY A 5 2.41 30.79 5.32
C GLY A 5 2.98 29.66 4.44
N LEU A 6 4.16 29.85 3.87
CA LEU A 6 4.87 28.80 3.11
C LEU A 6 5.23 27.61 3.99
N GLY A 7 5.67 27.84 5.24
CA GLY A 7 5.97 26.79 6.20
C GLY A 7 4.74 25.94 6.54
N VAL A 8 3.58 26.57 6.73
CA VAL A 8 2.31 25.86 6.99
C VAL A 8 1.86 25.04 5.77
N VAL A 9 1.93 25.61 4.57
CA VAL A 9 1.54 24.90 3.33
C VAL A 9 2.48 23.72 3.05
N LEU A 10 3.80 23.92 3.17
CA LEU A 10 4.78 22.84 3.05
C LEU A 10 4.54 21.75 4.11
N GLY A 11 4.37 22.14 5.37
CA GLY A 11 4.08 21.21 6.47
C GLY A 11 2.81 20.40 6.24
N ALA A 12 1.74 21.04 5.74
CA ALA A 12 0.49 20.36 5.40
C ALA A 12 0.70 19.35 4.26
N VAL A 13 1.35 19.75 3.16
CA VAL A 13 1.65 18.86 2.02
C VAL A 13 2.51 17.67 2.45
N PHE A 14 3.51 17.89 3.32
CA PHE A 14 4.35 16.82 3.85
C PHE A 14 3.63 15.91 4.85
N LEU A 15 2.58 16.37 5.54
CA LEU A 15 1.78 15.51 6.42
C LEU A 15 0.73 14.69 5.67
N MET A 16 0.35 15.10 4.45
CA MET A 16 -0.71 14.45 3.68
C MET A 16 -0.50 12.93 3.51
N PRO A 17 0.69 12.40 3.18
CA PRO A 17 0.88 10.95 3.03
C PRO A 17 0.59 10.17 4.33
N ALA A 18 0.89 10.75 5.50
CA ALA A 18 0.57 10.12 6.78
C ALA A 18 -0.94 10.12 7.05
N ILE A 19 -1.64 11.19 6.70
CA ILE A 19 -3.11 11.26 6.79
C ILE A 19 -3.74 10.25 5.82
N THR A 20 -3.26 10.18 4.59
CA THR A 20 -3.70 9.23 3.57
C THR A 20 -3.50 7.77 4.01
N SER A 21 -2.36 7.45 4.65
CA SER A 21 -2.08 6.12 5.23
C SER A 21 -3.05 5.79 6.39
N LEU A 22 -3.32 6.74 7.30
CA LEU A 22 -4.31 6.55 8.36
C LEU A 22 -5.71 6.26 7.80
N VAL A 23 -6.14 7.01 6.79
CA VAL A 23 -7.41 6.78 6.10
C VAL A 23 -7.42 5.41 5.42
N ALA A 24 -6.35 5.04 4.72
CA ALA A 24 -6.23 3.73 4.07
C ALA A 24 -6.36 2.57 5.04
N SER A 25 -5.83 2.69 6.26
CA SER A 25 -5.93 1.64 7.28
C SER A 25 -7.37 1.38 7.74
N VAL A 26 -8.25 2.37 7.69
CA VAL A 26 -9.67 2.25 8.08
C VAL A 26 -10.50 1.64 6.96
N PHE A 27 -10.28 2.08 5.72
CA PHE A 27 -11.06 1.62 4.56
C PHE A 27 -10.48 0.37 3.88
N VAL A 28 -9.41 -0.19 4.44
CA VAL A 28 -8.64 -1.30 3.87
C VAL A 28 -9.52 -2.50 3.53
N ASP A 29 -10.45 -2.83 4.42
CA ASP A 29 -11.26 -4.05 4.32
C ASP A 29 -12.45 -3.86 3.37
N GLU A 30 -13.17 -2.73 3.44
CA GLU A 30 -14.30 -2.45 2.56
C GLU A 30 -13.89 -2.39 1.09
N VAL A 31 -12.76 -1.74 0.81
CA VAL A 31 -12.22 -1.61 -0.56
C VAL A 31 -11.84 -2.97 -1.11
N ALA A 32 -11.09 -3.75 -0.33
CA ALA A 32 -10.59 -5.02 -0.81
C ALA A 32 -11.72 -6.07 -0.92
N ASP A 33 -12.72 -6.04 -0.04
CA ASP A 33 -13.93 -6.87 -0.17
C ASP A 33 -14.72 -6.55 -1.45
N HIS A 34 -14.86 -5.26 -1.78
CA HIS A 34 -15.53 -4.84 -3.01
C HIS A 34 -14.78 -5.28 -4.27
N VAL A 35 -13.46 -5.07 -4.29
CA VAL A 35 -12.60 -5.48 -5.41
C VAL A 35 -12.61 -6.99 -5.62
N GLU A 36 -12.55 -7.77 -4.54
CA GLU A 36 -12.57 -9.24 -4.61
C GLU A 36 -13.90 -9.76 -5.19
N ARG A 37 -15.04 -9.19 -4.77
CA ARG A 37 -16.36 -9.58 -5.29
C ARG A 37 -16.53 -9.28 -6.77
N GLU A 38 -16.03 -8.13 -7.21
CA GLU A 38 -16.22 -7.66 -8.59
C GLU A 38 -15.22 -8.29 -9.57
N HIS A 39 -13.93 -8.35 -9.21
CA HIS A 39 -12.86 -8.75 -10.12
C HIS A 39 -12.40 -10.20 -9.94
N TYR A 40 -12.64 -10.81 -8.77
CA TYR A 40 -12.19 -12.16 -8.44
C TYR A 40 -13.29 -13.04 -7.82
N PRO A 41 -14.50 -13.12 -8.42
CA PRO A 41 -15.63 -13.84 -7.83
C PRO A 41 -15.41 -15.36 -7.66
N ALA A 42 -14.45 -15.93 -8.40
CA ALA A 42 -14.13 -17.35 -8.37
C ALA A 42 -13.04 -17.74 -7.35
N GLU A 43 -12.41 -16.77 -6.68
CA GLU A 43 -11.34 -17.03 -5.70
C GLU A 43 -11.85 -16.92 -4.26
N ARG A 44 -11.19 -17.63 -3.32
CA ARG A 44 -11.51 -17.48 -1.89
C ARG A 44 -11.22 -16.05 -1.43
N PRO A 45 -12.20 -15.37 -0.78
CA PRO A 45 -12.00 -14.05 -0.21
C PRO A 45 -10.82 -14.03 0.77
N GLY A 46 -10.15 -12.89 0.87
CA GLY A 46 -9.18 -12.64 1.92
C GLY A 46 -9.84 -12.66 3.30
N THR A 47 -9.09 -13.02 4.34
CA THR A 47 -9.55 -12.81 5.71
C THR A 47 -9.39 -11.33 6.05
N ALA A 48 -10.46 -10.69 6.53
CA ALA A 48 -10.40 -9.31 7.02
C ALA A 48 -9.27 -9.15 8.03
N LEU A 49 -8.49 -8.07 7.90
CA LEU A 49 -7.41 -7.83 8.86
C LEU A 49 -8.04 -7.46 10.21
N PRO A 50 -7.55 -8.02 11.33
CA PRO A 50 -7.95 -7.53 12.64
C PRO A 50 -7.63 -6.03 12.73
N LEU A 51 -8.62 -5.18 13.01
CA LEU A 51 -8.44 -3.72 13.07
C LEU A 51 -7.25 -3.30 13.95
N GLY A 52 -7.03 -3.99 15.07
CA GLY A 52 -5.88 -3.73 15.96
C GLY A 52 -4.52 -4.00 15.30
N LEU A 53 -4.43 -5.00 14.42
CA LEU A 53 -3.22 -5.30 13.65
C LEU A 53 -3.00 -4.27 12.54
N ALA A 54 -4.06 -3.91 11.81
CA ALA A 54 -4.02 -2.87 10.78
C ALA A 54 -3.59 -1.51 11.38
N MET A 55 -4.17 -1.12 12.51
CA MET A 55 -3.78 0.10 13.23
C MET A 55 -2.33 0.06 13.70
N THR A 56 -1.88 -1.08 14.23
CA THR A 56 -0.49 -1.21 14.71
C THR A 56 0.53 -1.07 13.58
N GLU A 57 0.28 -1.70 12.42
CA GLU A 57 1.15 -1.57 11.26
C GLU A 57 1.07 -0.18 10.62
N GLY A 58 -0.11 0.44 10.60
CA GLY A 58 -0.30 1.83 10.18
C GLY A 58 0.47 2.80 11.05
N ILE A 59 0.40 2.67 12.38
CA ILE A 59 1.15 3.53 13.33
C ILE A 59 2.67 3.38 13.13
N LYS A 60 3.18 2.15 13.00
CA LYS A 60 4.61 1.91 12.73
C LYS A 60 5.05 2.59 11.44
N THR A 61 4.23 2.52 10.40
CA THR A 61 4.52 3.15 9.12
C THR A 61 4.44 4.67 9.20
N ALA A 62 3.45 5.21 9.91
CA ALA A 62 3.32 6.64 10.14
C ALA A 62 4.54 7.20 10.89
N LEU A 63 4.99 6.53 11.96
CA LEU A 63 6.19 6.92 12.70
C LEU A 63 7.45 6.86 11.83
N LEU A 64 7.60 5.80 11.02
CA LEU A 64 8.71 5.68 10.08
C LEU A 64 8.68 6.79 9.01
N THR A 65 7.49 7.12 8.51
CA THR A 65 7.28 8.20 7.53
C THR A 65 7.72 9.54 8.10
N ILE A 66 7.27 9.86 9.32
CA ILE A 66 7.67 11.08 10.02
C ILE A 66 9.19 11.13 10.17
N LEU A 67 9.82 10.04 10.61
CA LEU A 67 11.28 9.98 10.76
C LEU A 67 12.01 10.21 9.44
N VAL A 68 11.60 9.54 8.36
CA VAL A 68 12.20 9.70 7.04
C VAL A 68 12.03 11.13 6.53
N TYR A 69 10.87 11.74 6.75
CA TYR A 69 10.58 13.11 6.31
C TYR A 69 11.36 14.16 7.11
N LEU A 70 11.54 13.96 8.41
CA LEU A 70 12.40 14.81 9.24
C LEU A 70 13.86 14.75 8.78
N ILE A 71 14.35 13.57 8.39
CA ILE A 71 15.69 13.40 7.83
C ILE A 71 15.80 14.03 6.45
N ALA A 72 14.75 13.95 5.62
CA ALA A 72 14.76 14.51 4.26
C ALA A 72 14.62 16.05 4.25
N LEU A 73 14.01 16.65 5.28
CA LEU A 73 13.72 18.08 5.37
C LEU A 73 14.94 19.00 5.16
N PRO A 74 16.12 18.76 5.78
CA PRO A 74 17.32 19.57 5.54
C PRO A 74 17.80 19.55 4.09
N PHE A 75 17.54 18.45 3.36
CA PHE A 75 17.99 18.26 1.99
C PHE A 75 17.07 18.93 0.95
N VAL A 76 15.87 19.40 1.34
CA VAL A 76 14.96 20.17 0.45
C VAL A 76 15.61 21.46 -0.03
N PHE A 77 16.45 22.07 0.79
CA PHE A 77 17.14 23.32 0.46
C PHE A 77 18.33 23.13 -0.49
N ILE A 78 18.70 21.88 -0.83
CA ILE A 78 19.79 21.58 -1.76
C ILE A 78 19.21 21.36 -3.15
N ALA A 79 19.16 22.41 -3.98
CA ALA A 79 18.92 22.36 -5.44
C ALA A 79 17.75 21.47 -5.92
N GLY A 80 16.69 21.31 -5.12
CA GLY A 80 15.54 20.45 -5.44
C GLY A 80 15.79 18.94 -5.26
N ALA A 81 16.98 18.52 -4.83
CA ALA A 81 17.29 17.13 -4.55
C ALA A 81 16.39 16.54 -3.46
N GLY A 82 15.96 17.35 -2.48
CA GLY A 82 15.00 16.91 -1.48
C GLY A 82 13.65 16.49 -2.06
N PHE A 83 13.15 17.13 -3.13
CA PHE A 83 11.89 16.68 -3.75
C PHE A 83 12.00 15.27 -4.33
N ILE A 84 13.11 14.95 -4.98
CA ILE A 84 13.38 13.60 -5.50
C ILE A 84 13.51 12.61 -4.34
N ALA A 85 14.26 12.97 -3.29
CA ALA A 85 14.41 12.14 -2.11
C ALA A 85 13.07 11.87 -1.42
N PHE A 86 12.22 12.89 -1.27
CA PHE A 86 10.87 12.77 -0.72
C PHE A 86 9.97 11.91 -1.58
N PHE A 87 10.01 12.08 -2.90
CA PHE A 87 9.22 11.25 -3.81
C PHE A 87 9.62 9.77 -3.72
N ILE A 88 10.92 9.47 -3.74
CA ILE A 88 11.45 8.10 -3.58
C ILE A 88 11.09 7.52 -2.22
N ALA A 89 11.24 8.31 -1.14
CA ALA A 89 10.86 7.90 0.20
C ALA A 89 9.37 7.55 0.29
N THR A 90 8.52 8.40 -0.27
CA THR A 90 7.06 8.21 -0.32
C THR A 90 6.71 6.94 -1.09
N ALA A 91 7.31 6.74 -2.26
CA ALA A 91 7.12 5.54 -3.06
C ALA A 91 7.51 4.26 -2.29
N TRP A 92 8.65 4.29 -1.61
CA TRP A 92 9.12 3.15 -0.83
C TRP A 92 8.23 2.85 0.38
N LEU A 93 7.79 3.88 1.11
CA LEU A 93 6.92 3.76 2.28
C LEU A 93 5.55 3.21 1.89
N LEU A 94 4.87 3.86 0.93
CA LEU A 94 3.53 3.45 0.48
C LEU A 94 3.57 2.09 -0.20
N GLY A 95 4.57 1.85 -1.06
CA GLY A 95 4.76 0.55 -1.69
C GLY A 95 4.82 -0.58 -0.67
N ARG A 96 5.63 -0.39 0.38
CA ARG A 96 5.76 -1.36 1.47
C ARG A 96 4.45 -1.55 2.24
N GLU A 97 3.83 -0.46 2.70
CA GLU A 97 2.68 -0.50 3.60
C GLU A 97 1.46 -1.14 2.95
N TYR A 98 1.06 -0.60 1.79
CA TYR A 98 -0.12 -1.07 1.08
C TYR A 98 0.06 -2.52 0.61
N PHE A 99 1.28 -2.93 0.25
CA PHE A 99 1.55 -4.33 -0.09
C PHE A 99 1.49 -5.25 1.13
N GLU A 100 2.09 -4.87 2.27
CA GLU A 100 2.02 -5.67 3.50
C GLU A 100 0.56 -5.82 3.96
N LEU A 101 -0.24 -4.74 3.95
CA LEU A 101 -1.67 -4.78 4.25
C LEU A 101 -2.45 -5.69 3.29
N ALA A 102 -2.23 -5.56 1.98
CA ALA A 102 -2.89 -6.40 0.98
C ALA A 102 -2.50 -7.88 1.11
N ALA A 103 -1.23 -8.18 1.36
CA ALA A 103 -0.73 -9.55 1.50
C ALA A 103 -1.20 -10.20 2.81
N MET A 104 -1.32 -9.44 3.90
CA MET A 104 -1.80 -9.93 5.19
C MET A 104 -3.26 -10.39 5.16
N ARG A 105 -4.05 -9.98 4.16
CA ARG A 105 -5.40 -10.55 3.92
C ARG A 105 -5.37 -12.01 3.50
N PHE A 106 -4.23 -12.52 3.02
CA PHE A 106 -4.12 -13.86 2.45
C PHE A 106 -3.03 -14.72 3.09
N ARG A 107 -2.16 -14.12 3.90
CA ARG A 107 -0.96 -14.75 4.47
C ARG A 107 -0.74 -14.22 5.87
N SER A 108 0.03 -14.97 6.67
CA SER A 108 0.46 -14.45 7.98
C SER A 108 1.36 -13.21 7.83
N PRO A 109 1.47 -12.34 8.86
CA PRO A 109 2.34 -11.15 8.81
C PRO A 109 3.80 -11.45 8.47
N ALA A 110 4.32 -12.60 8.95
CA ALA A 110 5.68 -13.03 8.65
C ALA A 110 5.86 -13.38 7.16
N GLU A 111 4.90 -14.09 6.58
CA GLU A 111 4.91 -14.47 5.16
C GLU A 111 4.70 -13.27 4.24
N ALA A 112 3.82 -12.33 4.62
CA ALA A 112 3.62 -11.08 3.91
C ALA A 112 4.93 -10.27 3.81
N LYS A 113 5.64 -10.14 4.93
CA LYS A 113 6.94 -9.45 4.98
C LYS A 113 8.02 -10.18 4.17
N ALA A 114 8.05 -11.51 4.22
CA ALA A 114 8.97 -12.31 3.42
C ALA A 114 8.71 -12.14 1.91
N MET A 115 7.44 -12.19 1.50
CA MET A 115 7.03 -12.00 0.11
C MET A 115 7.38 -10.60 -0.39
N ARG A 116 7.13 -9.55 0.42
CA ARG A 116 7.54 -8.19 0.08
C ARG A 116 9.05 -8.11 -0.13
N LYS A 117 9.84 -8.71 0.76
CA LYS A 117 11.31 -8.69 0.67
C LYS A 117 11.80 -9.39 -0.60
N HIS A 118 11.18 -10.51 -0.96
CA HIS A 118 11.52 -11.25 -2.19
C HIS A 118 11.17 -10.45 -3.45
N ASN A 119 10.07 -9.68 -3.43
CA ASN A 119 9.58 -8.89 -4.56
C ASN A 119 9.85 -7.39 -4.41
N ALA A 120 10.89 -7.00 -3.65
CA ALA A 120 11.07 -5.62 -3.20
C ALA A 120 11.14 -4.60 -4.35
N ALA A 121 11.80 -4.96 -5.47
CA ALA A 121 11.90 -4.08 -6.64
C ALA A 121 10.53 -3.85 -7.31
N ILE A 122 9.71 -4.89 -7.43
CA ILE A 122 8.37 -4.81 -8.03
C ILE A 122 7.45 -4.01 -7.11
N VAL A 123 7.49 -4.28 -5.80
CA VAL A 123 6.71 -3.55 -4.79
C VAL A 123 7.11 -2.08 -4.75
N PHE A 124 8.40 -1.77 -4.87
CA PHE A 124 8.89 -0.39 -4.96
C PHE A 124 8.40 0.31 -6.24
N ALA A 125 8.46 -0.38 -7.40
CA ALA A 125 7.94 0.16 -8.65
C ALA A 125 6.42 0.42 -8.58
N ALA A 126 5.65 -0.48 -7.96
CA ALA A 126 4.24 -0.25 -7.67
C ALA A 126 4.05 0.97 -6.75
N GLY A 127 4.91 1.11 -5.74
CA GLY A 127 4.96 2.28 -4.86
C GLY A 127 5.22 3.61 -5.59
N LEU A 128 6.06 3.62 -6.65
CA LEU A 128 6.28 4.81 -7.48
C LEU A 128 5.00 5.28 -8.17
N LEU A 129 4.17 4.35 -8.65
CA LEU A 129 2.87 4.67 -9.26
C LEU A 129 1.90 5.25 -8.22
N ILE A 130 1.86 4.68 -7.01
CA ILE A 130 1.05 5.23 -5.92
C ILE A 130 1.54 6.62 -5.53
N ALA A 131 2.85 6.83 -5.41
CA ALA A 131 3.42 8.14 -5.07
C ALA A 131 3.13 9.20 -6.14
N ALA A 132 3.11 8.82 -7.43
CA ALA A 132 2.70 9.71 -8.51
C ALA A 132 1.22 10.16 -8.35
N PHE A 133 0.34 9.24 -7.97
CA PHE A 133 -1.07 9.56 -7.67
C PHE A 133 -1.21 10.51 -6.47
N VAL A 134 -0.48 10.25 -5.38
CA VAL A 134 -0.43 11.11 -4.18
C VAL A 134 0.03 12.52 -4.50
N SER A 135 0.95 12.65 -5.46
CA SER A 135 1.51 13.95 -5.85
C SER A 135 0.50 14.88 -6.52
N ILE A 136 -0.66 14.36 -6.96
CA ILE A 136 -1.74 15.14 -7.56
C ILE A 136 -2.78 15.45 -6.47
N PRO A 137 -2.97 16.71 -6.03
CA PRO A 137 -3.77 17.04 -4.86
C PRO A 137 -5.22 16.51 -4.87
N ILE A 138 -5.91 16.60 -6.00
CA ILE A 138 -7.30 16.14 -6.14
C ILE A 138 -7.37 14.60 -6.13
N VAL A 139 -6.40 13.94 -6.77
CA VAL A 139 -6.34 12.47 -6.89
C VAL A 139 -5.89 11.83 -5.58
N ASN A 140 -5.11 12.54 -4.76
CA ASN A 140 -4.61 12.06 -3.47
C ASN A 140 -5.76 11.60 -2.53
N LEU A 141 -6.94 12.22 -2.62
CA LEU A 141 -8.12 11.80 -1.86
C LEU A 141 -8.56 10.36 -2.18
N ALA A 142 -8.34 9.92 -3.43
CA ALA A 142 -8.65 8.57 -3.88
C ALA A 142 -7.47 7.60 -3.76
N THR A 143 -6.27 8.07 -3.40
CA THR A 143 -5.09 7.22 -3.23
C THR A 143 -5.31 6.06 -2.27
N PRO A 144 -5.95 6.20 -1.10
CA PRO A 144 -6.15 5.07 -0.18
C PRO A 144 -6.84 3.90 -0.87
N LEU A 145 -7.93 4.20 -1.56
CA LEU A 145 -8.73 3.26 -2.33
C LEU A 145 -7.91 2.64 -3.46
N PHE A 146 -7.27 3.49 -4.28
CA PHE A 146 -6.46 3.06 -5.42
C PHE A 146 -5.27 2.19 -4.99
N GLY A 147 -4.49 2.65 -4.01
CA GLY A 147 -3.28 1.98 -3.53
C GLY A 147 -3.59 0.60 -2.97
N MET A 148 -4.68 0.46 -2.21
CA MET A 148 -5.12 -0.84 -1.69
C MET A 148 -5.58 -1.77 -2.80
N ALA A 149 -6.50 -1.32 -3.66
CA ALA A 149 -6.98 -2.12 -4.79
C ALA A 149 -5.83 -2.56 -5.69
N PHE A 150 -4.91 -1.65 -6.00
CA PHE A 150 -3.75 -1.92 -6.83
C PHE A 150 -2.80 -2.94 -6.20
N MET A 151 -2.53 -2.83 -4.90
CA MET A 151 -1.65 -3.78 -4.21
C MET A 151 -2.28 -5.16 -4.00
N VAL A 152 -3.61 -5.26 -3.88
CA VAL A 152 -4.31 -6.55 -3.92
C VAL A 152 -4.09 -7.24 -5.27
N HIS A 153 -4.26 -6.52 -6.38
CA HIS A 153 -3.97 -7.06 -7.71
C HIS A 153 -2.50 -7.46 -7.87
N MET A 154 -1.56 -6.65 -7.37
CA MET A 154 -0.14 -6.99 -7.38
C MET A 154 0.17 -8.24 -6.57
N HIS A 155 -0.41 -8.38 -5.38
CA HIS A 155 -0.26 -9.60 -4.56
C HIS A 155 -0.79 -10.83 -5.31
N LYS A 156 -1.96 -10.74 -5.96
CA LYS A 156 -2.54 -11.84 -6.75
C LYS A 156 -1.62 -12.22 -7.92
N ARG A 157 -1.14 -11.23 -8.70
CA ARG A 157 -0.20 -11.49 -9.81
C ARG A 157 1.09 -12.15 -9.34
N LEU A 158 1.64 -11.71 -8.21
CA LEU A 158 2.88 -12.27 -7.66
C LEU A 158 2.69 -13.62 -6.96
N SER A 159 1.47 -13.97 -6.56
CA SER A 159 1.16 -15.28 -5.96
C SER A 159 0.96 -16.39 -7.00
N GLY A 160 0.74 -16.04 -8.27
CA GLY A 160 0.38 -16.99 -9.34
C GLY A 160 -1.02 -17.60 -9.16
N PRO A 161 -1.50 -18.42 -10.12
CA PRO A 161 -2.75 -19.17 -9.97
C PRO A 161 -2.64 -20.09 -8.75
N ARG A 162 -3.52 -19.93 -7.75
CA ARG A 162 -3.46 -20.72 -6.51
C ARG A 162 -3.59 -22.22 -6.80
N PRO A 163 -2.86 -23.09 -6.08
CA PRO A 163 -3.04 -24.55 -6.11
C PRO A 163 -4.48 -24.99 -5.84
N GLU A 164 -5.27 -24.18 -5.12
CA GLU A 164 -6.68 -24.44 -4.83
C GLU A 164 -7.57 -24.50 -6.09
N LEU A 165 -7.24 -23.70 -7.12
CA LEU A 165 -7.94 -23.75 -8.42
C LEU A 165 -7.57 -25.03 -9.18
N ILE A 166 -6.30 -25.44 -9.10
CA ILE A 166 -5.79 -26.69 -9.67
C ILE A 166 -6.46 -27.90 -9.01
N GLU A 167 -6.65 -27.86 -7.68
CA GLU A 167 -7.28 -28.94 -6.93
C GLU A 167 -8.81 -29.02 -7.15
N ARG A 168 -9.48 -27.89 -7.39
CA ARG A 168 -10.92 -27.86 -7.74
C ARG A 168 -11.17 -28.36 -9.18
N GLU A 169 -10.33 -27.98 -10.14
CA GLU A 169 -10.32 -28.58 -11.49
C GLU A 169 -10.08 -30.09 -11.41
N ARG A 170 -9.09 -30.53 -10.61
CA ARG A 170 -8.83 -31.96 -10.38
C ARG A 170 -10.05 -32.67 -9.78
N LYS A 171 -10.76 -32.08 -8.82
CA LYS A 171 -11.96 -32.69 -8.22
C LYS A 171 -13.16 -32.76 -9.18
N THR A 172 -13.28 -31.81 -10.09
CA THR A 172 -14.41 -31.72 -11.03
C THR A 172 -14.15 -32.55 -12.31
N SER A 173 -12.89 -32.85 -12.61
CA SER A 173 -12.46 -33.66 -13.75
C SER A 173 -12.36 -35.16 -13.48
N VAL A 174 -12.48 -35.61 -12.22
CA VAL A 174 -12.61 -37.05 -11.93
C VAL A 174 -14.06 -37.46 -12.20
N PRO A 175 -14.34 -38.21 -13.28
CA PRO A 175 -15.67 -38.77 -13.48
C PRO A 175 -15.91 -39.75 -12.33
N VAL A 176 -17.03 -39.60 -11.64
CA VAL A 176 -17.50 -40.62 -10.70
C VAL A 176 -17.96 -41.80 -11.56
N VAL A 177 -17.09 -42.82 -11.68
CA VAL A 177 -17.38 -44.11 -12.33
C VAL A 177 -17.81 -45.11 -11.27
#